data_AF-A0A381WFC2-F1
#
_entry.id   AF-A0A381WFC2-F1
#
_cell.length_a   1.000
_cell.length_b   1.000
_cell.length_c   1.000
_cell.angle_alpha   90.00
_cell.angle_beta   90.00
_cell.angle_gamma   90.00
#
_symmetry.space_group_name_H-M   'P 1'
#
loop_
_entity.id
_entity.type
_entity.pdbx_description
1 polymer ?
#
loop_
_entity_poly.entity_id
_entity_poly.type
_entity_poly.pdbx_seq_one_letter_code
_entity_poly.pdbx_strand_id
1 'polypeptide(L)'
;MFLTDFGIPATVRTLNAGGAVLKKCGLVAPDLSSKKLEYLAKKRTGLSNFGDWAFQRPLEKLIKAYEQEANLTMLGRITVHELIVNILINL
;
A
#
# COMPACT_ATOMS: atom_id res chain seq x y z
N MET A 1 28.08 17.93 12.75
CA MET A 1 27.69 17.92 14.18
C MET A 1 26.17 17.86 14.22
N PHE A 2 25.67 16.64 14.42
CA PHE A 2 24.35 16.16 14.81
C PHE A 2 23.15 17.13 14.77
N LEU A 3 22.28 16.95 13.77
CA LEU A 3 20.85 17.27 13.87
C LEU A 3 20.06 15.98 14.11
N THR A 4 20.40 15.25 15.17
CA THR A 4 19.75 14.00 15.57
C THR A 4 19.30 14.07 17.03
N ASP A 5 18.45 15.04 17.37
CA ASP A 5 17.89 15.18 18.73
C ASP A 5 16.37 15.40 18.75
N PHE A 6 15.66 14.75 17.82
CA PHE A 6 14.27 14.36 18.08
C PHE A 6 14.25 12.84 18.05
N GLY A 7 14.47 12.23 19.22
CA GLY A 7 14.55 10.78 19.38
C GLY A 7 13.37 10.12 18.69
N ILE A 8 13.64 9.34 17.65
CA ILE A 8 12.60 8.62 16.90
C ILE A 8 11.71 7.90 17.92
N PRO A 9 10.40 8.26 18.01
CA PRO A 9 9.51 7.74 19.03
C PRO A 9 9.53 6.22 19.02
N ALA A 10 9.44 5.59 20.19
CA ALA A 10 9.42 4.13 20.31
C ALA A 10 8.45 3.47 19.31
N THR A 11 7.33 4.14 19.02
CA THR A 11 6.32 3.79 18.02
C THR A 11 6.86 3.63 16.59
N VAL A 12 7.77 4.49 16.13
CA VAL A 12 8.34 4.40 14.77
C VAL A 12 9.35 3.25 14.70
N ARG A 13 10.09 3.00 15.80
CA ARG A 13 11.01 1.86 15.91
C ARG A 13 10.25 0.52 15.91
N THR A 14 9.14 0.42 16.63
CA THR A 14 8.31 -0.78 16.62
C THR A 14 7.65 -1.00 15.25
N LEU A 15 7.25 0.06 14.56
CA LEU A 15 6.71 -0.02 13.20
C LEU A 15 7.73 -0.61 12.20
N ASN A 16 8.97 -0.11 12.23
CA ASN A 16 10.06 -0.61 11.39
C ASN A 16 10.45 -2.06 11.76
N ALA A 17 10.46 -2.39 13.05
CA ALA A 17 10.72 -3.76 13.52
C ALA A 17 9.65 -4.74 13.05
N GLY A 18 8.37 -4.33 13.05
CA GLY A 18 7.25 -5.13 12.54
C GLY A 18 7.44 -5.51 11.07
N GLY A 19 7.86 -4.56 10.22
CA GLY A 19 8.18 -4.84 8.81
C GLY A 19 9.30 -5.87 8.63
N ALA A 20 10.33 -5.82 9.48
CA ALA A 20 11.43 -6.79 9.45
C ALA A 20 10.99 -8.19 9.89
N VAL A 21 10.12 -8.30 10.91
CA VAL A 21 9.53 -9.57 11.36
C VAL A 21 8.67 -10.19 10.27
N LEU A 22 7.80 -9.39 9.61
CA LEU A 22 6.97 -9.86 8.51
C LEU A 22 7.81 -10.45 7.37
N LYS A 23 8.93 -9.79 7.03
CA LYS A 23 9.87 -10.30 6.02
C LYS A 23 10.54 -11.60 6.46
N LYS A 24 10.91 -11.74 7.74
CA LYS A 24 11.49 -12.99 8.29
C LYS A 24 10.49 -14.15 8.32
N CYS A 25 9.20 -13.86 8.47
CA CYS A 25 8.13 -14.85 8.37
C CYS A 25 7.79 -15.25 6.92
N GLY A 26 8.52 -14.75 5.92
CA GLY A 26 8.31 -15.09 4.52
C GLY A 26 7.12 -14.39 3.86
N LEU A 27 6.53 -13.36 4.49
CA LEU A 27 5.49 -12.57 3.83
C LEU A 27 6.11 -11.77 2.68
N VAL A 28 5.51 -11.93 1.51
CA VAL A 28 5.82 -11.14 0.30
C VAL A 28 4.97 -9.87 0.33
N ALA A 29 5.59 -8.75 -0.04
CA ALA A 29 4.89 -7.48 -0.06
C ALA A 29 3.74 -7.53 -1.09
N PRO A 30 2.56 -6.98 -0.77
CA PRO A 30 1.42 -7.06 -1.67
C PRO A 30 1.66 -6.25 -2.93
N ASP A 31 1.21 -6.76 -4.08
CA ASP A 31 1.36 -6.11 -5.38
C ASP A 31 0.40 -4.91 -5.49
N LEU A 32 0.97 -3.71 -5.68
CA LEU A 32 0.24 -2.45 -5.84
C LEU A 32 -0.17 -2.19 -7.30
N SER A 33 0.03 -3.12 -8.24
CA SER A 33 -0.38 -2.92 -9.62
C SER A 33 -1.88 -2.64 -9.75
N SER A 34 -2.25 -1.70 -10.62
CA SER A 34 -3.67 -1.32 -10.84
C SER A 34 -4.53 -2.54 -11.16
N LYS A 35 -4.01 -3.48 -11.95
CA LYS A 35 -4.70 -4.73 -12.32
C LYS A 35 -4.97 -5.61 -11.10
N LYS A 36 -4.01 -5.74 -10.17
CA LYS A 36 -4.19 -6.56 -8.97
C LYS A 36 -5.22 -5.93 -8.03
N LEU A 37 -5.13 -4.63 -7.84
CA LEU A 37 -6.04 -3.87 -6.97
C LEU A 37 -7.48 -3.92 -7.51
N GLU A 38 -7.66 -3.74 -8.82
CA GLU A 38 -8.95 -3.88 -9.49
C GLU A 38 -9.51 -5.30 -9.35
N TYR A 39 -8.69 -6.32 -9.63
CA TYR A 39 -9.08 -7.72 -9.47
C TYR A 39 -9.55 -8.03 -8.05
N LEU A 40 -8.84 -7.52 -7.04
CA LEU A 40 -9.21 -7.73 -5.63
C LEU A 40 -10.49 -6.99 -5.26
N ALA A 41 -10.69 -5.76 -5.76
CA ALA A 41 -11.93 -5.02 -5.54
C ALA A 41 -13.13 -5.75 -6.16
N LYS A 42 -13.00 -6.24 -7.40
CA LYS A 42 -14.01 -7.09 -8.07
C LYS A 42 -14.29 -8.37 -7.28
N LYS A 43 -13.25 -9.05 -6.82
CA LYS A 43 -13.39 -10.27 -6.01
C LYS A 43 -14.11 -10.01 -4.69
N ARG A 44 -13.86 -8.88 -4.01
CA ARG A 44 -14.48 -8.55 -2.71
C ARG A 44 -15.94 -8.13 -2.85
N THR A 45 -16.27 -7.41 -3.92
CA THR A 45 -17.64 -6.93 -4.18
C THR A 45 -18.52 -7.96 -4.89
N GLY A 46 -17.92 -8.94 -5.57
CA GLY A 46 -18.62 -9.84 -6.47
C GLY A 46 -19.03 -9.18 -7.80
N LEU A 47 -18.64 -7.92 -8.03
CA LEU A 47 -18.96 -7.19 -9.25
C LEU A 47 -17.97 -7.58 -10.35
N SER A 48 -18.50 -7.92 -11.53
CA SER A 48 -17.70 -8.17 -12.74
C SER A 48 -17.41 -6.90 -13.53
N ASN A 49 -18.21 -5.85 -13.32
CA ASN A 49 -18.16 -4.59 -14.04
C ASN A 49 -18.21 -3.40 -13.07
N PHE A 50 -17.22 -2.52 -13.14
CA PHE A 50 -17.13 -1.28 -12.35
C PHE A 50 -17.55 -0.05 -13.19
N GLY A 51 -18.16 -0.29 -14.36
CA GLY A 51 -18.48 0.77 -15.32
C GLY A 51 -17.23 1.28 -16.04
N ASP A 52 -17.31 2.51 -16.54
CA ASP A 52 -16.17 3.16 -17.19
C ASP A 52 -15.05 3.38 -16.17
N TRP A 53 -13.95 2.63 -16.32
CA TRP A 53 -12.80 2.64 -15.41
C TRP A 53 -11.93 3.90 -15.61
N ALA A 54 -12.57 5.08 -15.61
CA ALA A 54 -11.92 6.37 -15.78
C ALA A 54 -10.86 6.65 -14.69
N PHE A 55 -10.94 5.92 -13.58
CA PHE A 55 -10.01 6.01 -12.46
C PHE A 55 -8.66 5.29 -12.69
N GLN A 56 -8.49 4.53 -13.78
CA GLN A 56 -7.25 3.79 -14.04
C GLN A 56 -6.00 4.68 -14.05
N ARG A 57 -6.00 5.74 -14.86
CA ARG A 57 -4.86 6.65 -14.99
C ARG A 57 -4.49 7.35 -13.68
N PRO A 58 -5.43 7.96 -12.94
CA PRO A 58 -5.09 8.58 -11.66
C PRO A 58 -4.59 7.54 -10.64
N LEU A 59 -5.14 6.32 -10.64
CA LEU A 59 -4.66 5.23 -9.79
C LEU A 59 -3.22 4.83 -10.14
N GLU A 60 -2.89 4.63 -11.42
CA GLU A 60 -1.53 4.32 -11.87
C GLU A 60 -0.53 5.41 -11.48
N LYS A 61 -0.93 6.69 -11.58
CA LYS A 61 -0.10 7.82 -11.14
C LYS A 61 0.15 7.78 -9.63
N LEU A 62 -0.87 7.49 -8.83
CA LEU A 62 -0.76 7.35 -7.38
C LEU A 62 0.16 6.17 -6.98
N ILE A 63 -0.04 5.01 -7.61
CA ILE A 63 0.82 3.83 -7.40
C ILE A 63 2.27 4.17 -7.72
N LYS A 64 2.53 4.85 -8.85
CA LYS A 64 3.88 5.26 -9.23
C LYS A 64 4.53 6.16 -8.18
N ALA A 65 3.78 7.12 -7.62
CA ALA A 65 4.28 7.97 -6.53
C ALA A 65 4.61 7.14 -5.27
N TYR A 66 3.76 6.17 -4.90
CA TYR A 66 4.05 5.27 -3.79
C TYR A 66 5.30 4.41 -3.99
N GLU A 67 5.54 3.93 -5.22
CA GLU A 67 6.70 3.09 -5.53
C GLU A 67 8.00 3.88 -5.63
N GLN A 68 7.95 5.10 -6.21
CA GLN A 68 9.16 5.84 -6.59
C GLN A 68 9.55 6.92 -5.59
N GLU A 69 8.60 7.47 -4.85
CA GLU A 69 8.81 8.66 -4.03
C GLU A 69 8.61 8.38 -2.53
N ALA A 70 7.65 7.51 -2.17
CA ALA A 70 7.27 7.31 -0.77
C ALA A 70 8.16 6.35 0.02
N ASN A 71 9.07 5.61 -0.63
CA ASN A 71 9.96 4.61 -0.02
C ASN A 71 9.24 3.72 1.02
N LEU A 72 8.13 3.11 0.61
CA LEU A 72 7.25 2.39 1.52
C LEU A 72 7.96 1.23 2.22
N THR A 73 7.77 1.14 3.54
CA THR A 73 8.11 -0.06 4.30
C THR A 73 7.14 -1.20 3.92
N MET A 74 7.50 -2.45 4.27
CA MET A 74 6.60 -3.60 4.12
C MET A 74 5.20 -3.33 4.69
N LEU A 75 5.15 -2.77 5.90
CA LEU A 75 3.87 -2.43 6.54
C LEU A 75 3.16 -1.29 5.80
N GLY A 76 3.89 -0.25 5.41
CA GLY A 76 3.33 0.86 4.62
C GLY A 76 2.69 0.38 3.31
N ARG A 77 3.34 -0.58 2.63
CA ARG A 77 2.81 -1.20 1.41
C ARG A 77 1.53 -1.99 1.67
N ILE A 78 1.46 -2.74 2.78
CA ILE A 78 0.23 -3.45 3.19
C ILE A 78 -0.90 -2.46 3.47
N THR A 79 -0.61 -1.39 4.21
CA THR A 79 -1.60 -0.35 4.53
C THR A 79 -2.14 0.34 3.29
N VAL A 80 -1.26 0.76 2.37
CA VAL A 80 -1.66 1.40 1.11
C VAL A 80 -2.47 0.46 0.23
N HIS A 81 -2.05 -0.81 0.12
CA HIS A 81 -2.79 -1.82 -0.62
C HIS A 81 -4.23 -1.96 -0.10
N GLU A 82 -4.40 -2.12 1.22
CA GLU A 82 -5.71 -2.28 1.85
C GLU A 82 -6.58 -1.02 1.73
N LEU A 83 -5.97 0.16 1.91
CA LEU A 83 -6.65 1.44 1.70
C LEU A 83 -7.20 1.57 0.29
N ILE A 84 -6.37 1.31 -0.74
CA ILE A 84 -6.79 1.47 -2.13
C ILE A 84 -7.90 0.49 -2.46
N VAL A 85 -7.77 -0.79 -2.08
CA VAL A 85 -8.85 -1.77 -2.31
C VAL A 85 -10.14 -1.31 -1.64
N ASN A 86 -10.08 -0.80 -0.40
CA ASN A 86 -11.28 -0.31 0.30
C ASN A 86 -11.89 0.94 -0.33
N ILE A 87 -11.10 1.82 -0.94
CA ILE A 87 -11.63 2.93 -1.74
C ILE A 87 -12.35 2.37 -2.96
N LEU A 88 -11.73 1.43 -3.68
CA LEU A 88 -12.29 0.88 -4.91
C LEU A 88 -13.61 0.14 -4.71
N ILE A 89 -13.78 -0.60 -3.60
CA ILE A 89 -15.05 -1.31 -3.34
C ILE A 89 -16.21 -0.37 -2.94
N ASN A 90 -15.92 0.89 -2.61
CA ASN A 90 -16.90 1.90 -2.20
C ASN A 90 -17.11 2.99 -3.28
N LEU A 91 -16.59 2.77 -4.49
CA LEU A 91 -16.83 3.64 -5.65
C LEU A 91 -18.22 3.44 -6.25
#